data_AF-A0A3C0G7M8-F1
#
_entry.id   AF-A0A3C0G7M8-F1
#
_cell.length_a   1.000
_cell.length_b   1.000
_cell.length_c   1.000
_cell.angle_alpha   90.00
_cell.angle_beta   90.00
_cell.angle_gamma   90.00
#
_symmetry.space_group_name_H-M   'P 1'
#
loop_
_entity.id
_entity.type
_entity.pdbx_description
1 polymer ?
#
loop_
_entity_poly.entity_id
_entity_poly.type
_entity_poly.pdbx_seq_one_letter_code
_entity_poly.pdbx_strand_id
1 'polypeptide(L)'
;MAWRDGKASGKRLLLFMASIILGIAAVVSIQSFSNNLKNNIGLQSKALMGADFLIDSNQPANERVMELMDSLGGYKAREVKFASMAAFPKSLSTKLVQVRAIEGNY
;
A
#
# COMPACT_ATOMS: atom_id res chain seq x y z
N MET A 1 -29.15 -39.90 -26.47
CA MET A 1 -28.63 -39.58 -27.83
C MET A 1 -27.43 -38.61 -27.76
N ALA A 2 -27.50 -37.49 -27.02
CA ALA A 2 -26.41 -36.51 -26.88
C ALA A 2 -25.03 -37.07 -26.45
N TRP A 3 -24.98 -38.04 -25.54
CA TRP A 3 -23.71 -38.64 -25.09
C TRP A 3 -23.01 -39.49 -26.17
N ARG A 4 -23.78 -40.02 -27.13
CA ARG A 4 -23.25 -40.85 -28.23
C ARG A 4 -22.67 -39.97 -29.34
N ASP A 5 -23.30 -38.84 -29.63
CA ASP A 5 -22.82 -37.87 -30.62
C ASP A 5 -21.60 -37.07 -30.12
N GLY A 6 -21.53 -36.81 -28.80
CA GLY A 6 -20.33 -36.24 -28.17
C GLY A 6 -19.08 -37.13 -28.29
N LYS A 7 -19.26 -38.46 -28.35
CA LYS A 7 -18.16 -39.43 -28.50
C LYS A 7 -17.58 -39.47 -29.91
N ALA A 8 -18.39 -39.18 -30.94
CA ALA A 8 -17.95 -39.14 -32.34
C ALA A 8 -17.15 -37.87 -32.69
N SER A 9 -17.36 -36.77 -31.95
CA SER A 9 -16.73 -35.45 -32.20
C SER A 9 -15.90 -34.91 -31.02
N GLY A 10 -15.45 -35.77 -30.11
CA GLY A 10 -14.86 -35.38 -28.82
C GLY A 10 -13.64 -34.44 -28.92
N LYS A 11 -12.77 -34.59 -29.93
CA LYS A 11 -11.61 -33.70 -30.13
C LYS A 11 -12.02 -32.24 -30.45
N ARG A 12 -13.07 -32.03 -31.25
CA ARG A 12 -13.56 -30.67 -31.56
C ARG A 12 -14.28 -30.07 -30.37
N LEU A 13 -15.11 -30.85 -29.68
CA LEU A 13 -15.83 -30.40 -28.49
C LEU A 13 -14.86 -29.96 -27.38
N LEU A 14 -13.77 -30.70 -27.16
CA LEU A 14 -12.74 -30.35 -26.19
C LEU A 14 -12.04 -29.03 -26.51
N LEU A 15 -11.74 -28.76 -27.78
CA LEU A 15 -11.15 -27.47 -28.20
C LEU A 15 -12.09 -26.30 -27.91
N PHE A 16 -13.39 -26.46 -28.19
CA PHE A 16 -14.39 -25.42 -27.87
C PHE A 16 -14.53 -25.20 -26.36
N MET A 17 -14.62 -26.27 -25.58
CA MET A 17 -14.70 -26.16 -24.11
C MET A 17 -13.43 -25.53 -23.53
N ALA A 18 -12.25 -25.91 -24.01
CA ALA A 18 -10.98 -25.35 -23.56
C ALA A 18 -10.91 -23.83 -23.81
N SER A 19 -11.36 -23.36 -24.98
CA SER A 19 -11.40 -21.93 -25.29
C SER A 19 -12.34 -21.15 -24.37
N ILE A 20 -13.52 -21.68 -24.07
CA ILE A 20 -14.49 -21.06 -23.16
C ILE A 20 -13.94 -21.00 -21.73
N ILE A 21 -13.40 -22.12 -21.24
CA ILE A 21 -12.81 -22.21 -19.89
C ILE A 21 -11.64 -21.24 -19.77
N LEU A 22 -10.77 -21.19 -20.79
CA LEU A 22 -9.62 -20.27 -20.80
C LEU A 22 -10.08 -18.80 -20.73
N GLY A 23 -11.12 -18.43 -21.48
CA GLY A 23 -11.66 -17.07 -21.47
C GLY A 23 -12.24 -16.67 -20.10
N ILE A 24 -13.07 -17.53 -19.50
CA ILE A 24 -13.67 -17.27 -18.20
C ILE A 24 -12.60 -17.26 -17.10
N ALA A 25 -11.66 -18.21 -17.15
CA ALA A 25 -10.55 -18.30 -16.20
C ALA A 25 -9.66 -17.05 -16.25
N ALA A 26 -9.38 -16.52 -17.45
CA ALA A 26 -8.60 -15.30 -17.60
C ALA A 26 -9.28 -14.11 -16.90
N VAL A 27 -10.57 -13.90 -17.13
CA VAL A 27 -11.33 -12.78 -16.53
C VAL A 27 -11.37 -12.91 -15.00
N VAL A 28 -11.74 -14.08 -14.48
CA VAL A 28 -11.81 -14.32 -13.04
C VAL A 28 -10.43 -14.20 -12.37
N SER A 29 -9.37 -14.71 -13.02
CA SER A 29 -8.00 -14.64 -12.52
C SER A 29 -7.53 -13.19 -12.41
N ILE A 30 -7.71 -12.37 -13.45
CA ILE A 30 -7.33 -10.95 -13.44
C ILE A 30 -8.04 -10.21 -12.31
N GLN A 31 -9.35 -10.46 -12.14
CA GLN A 31 -10.14 -9.74 -11.16
C GLN A 31 -9.81 -10.16 -9.73
N SER A 32 -9.66 -11.48 -9.50
CA SER A 32 -9.21 -12.03 -8.21
C SER A 32 -7.81 -11.54 -7.86
N PHE A 33 -6.89 -11.56 -8.82
CA PHE A 33 -5.52 -11.08 -8.65
C PHE A 33 -5.48 -9.58 -8.33
N SER A 34 -6.26 -8.75 -9.03
CA SER A 34 -6.35 -7.32 -8.74
C SER A 34 -6.87 -7.04 -7.33
N ASN A 35 -7.92 -7.74 -6.90
CA ASN A 35 -8.46 -7.61 -5.55
C ASN A 35 -7.45 -8.09 -4.49
N ASN A 36 -6.78 -9.21 -4.76
CA ASN A 36 -5.77 -9.75 -3.86
C ASN A 36 -4.57 -8.81 -3.72
N LEU A 37 -4.10 -8.20 -4.82
CA LEU A 37 -3.05 -7.20 -4.79
C LEU A 37 -3.47 -5.97 -3.99
N LYS A 38 -4.66 -5.41 -4.24
CA LYS A 38 -5.17 -4.25 -3.48
C LYS A 38 -5.23 -4.54 -1.98
N ASN A 39 -5.74 -5.71 -1.61
CA ASN A 39 -5.82 -6.12 -0.21
C ASN A 39 -4.43 -6.32 0.41
N ASN A 40 -3.51 -6.97 -0.29
CA ASN A 40 -2.15 -7.18 0.21
C ASN A 40 -1.38 -5.87 0.34
N ILE A 41 -1.50 -4.95 -0.63
CA ILE A 41 -0.90 -3.62 -0.54
C ILE A 41 -1.48 -2.88 0.66
N GLY A 42 -2.81 -2.87 0.84
CA GLY A 42 -3.43 -2.23 2.00
C GLY A 42 -2.93 -2.77 3.34
N LEU A 43 -2.82 -4.09 3.48
CA LEU A 43 -2.32 -4.75 4.69
C LEU A 43 -0.84 -4.46 4.94
N GLN A 44 0.01 -4.58 3.91
CA GLN A 44 1.45 -4.31 4.03
C GLN A 44 1.73 -2.83 4.25
N SER A 45 0.99 -1.92 3.60
CA SER A 45 1.09 -0.48 3.83
C SER A 45 0.70 -0.12 5.26
N LYS A 46 -0.34 -0.75 5.83
CA LYS A 46 -0.70 -0.56 7.23
C LYS A 46 0.40 -1.05 8.19
N ALA A 47 1.00 -2.20 7.90
CA ALA A 47 2.12 -2.73 8.68
C ALA A 47 3.39 -1.87 8.56
N LEU A 48 3.68 -1.33 7.37
CA LEU A 48 4.85 -0.48 7.12
C LEU A 48 4.68 0.95 7.69
N MET A 49 3.46 1.50 7.63
CA MET A 49 3.15 2.81 8.22
C MET A 49 3.22 2.79 9.75
N GLY A 50 2.98 1.64 10.38
CA GLY A 50 3.07 1.50 11.84
C GLY A 50 2.04 2.33 12.63
N ALA A 51 1.13 3.01 11.94
CA ALA A 51 0.11 3.89 12.50
C ALA A 51 -1.19 3.79 11.68
N ASP A 52 -2.34 3.97 12.34
CA ASP A 52 -3.64 4.06 11.66
C ASP A 52 -3.81 5.39 10.91
N PHE A 53 -3.18 6.47 11.40
CA PHE A 53 -3.22 7.81 10.82
C PHE A 53 -1.82 8.41 10.71
N LEU A 54 -1.47 8.93 9.53
CA LEU A 54 -0.26 9.73 9.30
C LEU A 54 -0.67 11.14 8.88
N ILE A 55 -0.31 12.14 9.68
CA ILE A 55 -0.62 13.55 9.42
C ILE A 55 0.72 14.26 9.20
N ASP A 56 1.06 14.52 7.94
CA ASP A 56 2.27 15.28 7.55
C ASP A 56 1.85 16.66 7.03
N SER A 57 2.48 17.72 7.53
CA SER A 57 2.19 19.10 7.17
C SER A 57 3.47 19.92 7.17
N ASN A 58 3.67 20.72 6.13
CA ASN A 58 4.79 21.67 6.04
C ASN A 58 4.54 22.96 6.87
N GLN A 59 3.34 23.13 7.42
CA GLN A 59 2.95 24.27 8.24
C GLN A 59 2.50 23.80 9.63
N PRO A 60 2.66 24.64 10.68
CA PRO A 60 2.16 24.31 12.01
C PRO A 60 0.66 24.04 11.95
N ALA A 61 0.22 23.01 12.69
CA ALA A 61 -1.19 22.64 12.76
C ALA A 61 -2.02 23.81 13.32
N ASN A 62 -3.06 24.21 12.59
CA ASN A 62 -4.02 25.21 13.07
C ASN A 62 -4.82 24.63 14.27
N GLU A 63 -5.42 25.47 15.10
CA GLU A 63 -6.16 25.05 16.31
C GLU A 63 -7.22 23.98 16.00
N ARG A 64 -7.95 24.13 14.89
CA ARG A 64 -8.91 23.13 14.41
C ARG A 64 -8.27 21.77 14.08
N VAL A 65 -7.05 21.76 13.54
CA VAL A 65 -6.33 20.53 13.21
C VAL A 65 -5.81 19.88 14.50
N MET A 66 -5.36 20.68 15.48
CA MET A 66 -5.00 20.16 16.80
C MET A 66 -6.20 19.53 17.51
N GLU A 67 -7.37 20.17 17.50
CA GLU A 67 -8.60 19.60 18.06
C GLU A 67 -8.99 18.28 17.37
N LEU A 68 -8.88 18.21 16.05
CA LEU A 68 -9.12 16.97 15.30
C LEU A 68 -8.12 15.87 15.69
N MET A 69 -6.83 16.21 15.77
CA MET A 69 -5.78 15.28 16.20
C MET A 69 -5.98 14.78 17.63
N ASP A 70 -6.49 15.65 18.52
CA ASP A 70 -6.81 15.27 19.89
C ASP A 70 -8.06 14.39 19.97
N SER A 71 -9.05 14.62 19.11
CA SER A 71 -10.28 13.82 19.05
C SER A 71 -10.07 12.38 18.56
N LEU A 72 -9.01 12.12 17.76
CA LEU A 72 -8.72 10.80 17.19
C LEU A 72 -8.30 9.77 18.24
N GLY A 73 -7.79 10.21 19.40
CA GLY A 73 -7.37 9.33 20.50
C GLY A 73 -6.19 8.40 20.16
N GLY A 74 -5.64 7.71 21.17
CA GLY A 74 -4.58 6.70 21.00
C GLY A 74 -3.14 7.16 21.29
N TYR A 75 -2.16 6.30 20.96
CA TYR A 75 -0.74 6.58 21.11
C TYR A 75 -0.29 7.62 20.08
N LYS A 76 0.29 8.72 20.55
CA LYS A 76 0.74 9.84 19.71
C LYS A 76 2.27 9.82 19.61
N ALA A 77 2.78 9.81 18.39
CA ALA A 77 4.19 10.09 18.09
C ALA A 77 4.25 11.34 17.20
N ARG A 78 5.10 12.29 17.57
CA ARG A 78 5.33 13.50 16.79
C ARG A 78 6.74 13.49 16.23
N GLU A 79 6.85 13.67 14.91
CA GLU A 79 8.12 13.83 14.21
C GLU A 79 8.22 15.24 13.64
N VAL A 80 9.33 15.92 13.90
CA VAL A 80 9.69 17.17 13.22
C VAL A 80 10.95 16.90 12.41
N LYS A 81 10.86 17.04 11.09
CA LYS A 81 11.96 16.83 10.14
C LYS A 81 12.22 18.11 9.34
N PHE A 82 13.48 18.53 9.26
CA PHE A 82 13.88 19.64 8.40
C PHE A 82 15.31 19.46 7.88
N ALA A 83 15.60 20.02 6.71
CA ALA A 83 16.95 20.03 6.15
C ALA A 83 17.80 21.13 6.79
N SER A 84 19.04 20.82 7.13
CA SER A 84 20.00 21.76 7.72
C SER A 84 21.43 21.46 7.24
N MET A 85 22.38 22.32 7.59
CA MET A 85 23.80 22.14 7.30
C MET A 85 24.55 21.87 8.59
N ALA A 86 25.16 20.69 8.72
CA ALA A 86 26.02 20.38 9.86
C ALA A 86 27.44 20.89 9.58
N ALA A 87 27.98 21.69 10.50
CA ALA A 87 29.37 22.15 10.44
C ALA A 87 30.28 21.17 11.18
N PHE A 88 31.35 20.71 10.52
CA PHE A 88 32.37 19.84 11.13
C PHE A 88 33.63 20.66 11.45
N PRO A 89 33.80 21.17 12.69
CA PRO A 89 34.86 22.12 13.03
C PRO A 89 36.28 21.56 12.82
N LYS A 90 36.48 20.24 12.88
CA LYS A 90 37.77 19.58 12.61
C LYS A 90 38.20 19.59 11.14
N SER A 91 37.28 19.79 10.20
CA SER A 91 37.56 19.69 8.75
C SER A 91 37.16 20.93 7.95
N LEU A 92 36.62 21.98 8.62
CA LEU A 92 36.05 23.18 8.00
C LEU A 92 35.03 22.89 6.88
N SER A 93 34.45 21.70 6.88
CA SER A 93 33.49 21.25 5.87
C SER A 93 32.06 21.33 6.40
N THR A 94 31.12 21.59 5.50
CA THR A 94 29.68 21.55 5.77
C THR A 94 29.05 20.44 4.95
N LYS A 95 28.13 19.69 5.56
CA LYS A 95 27.35 18.65 4.85
C LYS A 95 25.87 18.93 5.05
N LEU A 96 25.11 18.69 3.98
CA LEU A 96 23.65 18.67 4.05
C LEU A 96 23.23 17.50 4.95
N VAL A 97 22.46 17.81 5.98
CA VAL A 97 21.93 16.83 6.93
C VAL A 97 20.43 17.03 7.08
N GLN A 98 19.71 15.95 7.36
CA GLN A 98 18.31 16.01 7.74
C GLN A 98 18.22 15.87 9.25
N VAL A 99 17.78 16.93 9.93
CA VAL A 99 17.55 16.92 11.37
C VAL A 99 16.16 16.34 11.61
N ARG A 100 16.09 15.34 12.49
CA ARG A 100 14.84 14.68 12.89
C ARG A 100 14.75 14.69 14.41
N ALA A 101 13.71 15.31 14.95
CA ALA A 101 13.34 15.22 16.35
C ALA A 101 12.07 14.38 16.47
N ILE A 102 12.07 13.39 17.37
CA ILE A 102 10.95 12.48 17.58
C ILE A 102 10.54 12.59 19.05
N GLU A 103 9.24 12.71 19.31
CA GLU A 103 8.63 12.82 20.64
C GLU A 103 7.50 11.79 20.76
N GLY A 104 7.51 10.97 21.82
CA GLY A 104 6.50 9.93 22.08
C GLY A 104 7.08 8.55 22.37
N ASN A 105 6.22 7.62 22.81
CA ASN A 105 6.58 6.21 22.98
C ASN A 105 6.49 5.50 21.63
N TYR A 106 7.61 4.96 21.18
CA TYR A 106 7.76 4.09 20.01
C TYR A 106 7.65 2.61 20.43
#